data_AF-A0A841HSU4-F1
#
_entry.id   AF-A0A841HSU4-F1
#
_cell.length_a   1.000
_cell.length_b   1.000
_cell.length_c   1.000
_cell.angle_alpha   90.00
_cell.angle_beta   90.00
_cell.angle_gamma   90.00
#
_symmetry.space_group_name_H-M   'P 1'
#
loop_
_entity.id
_entity.type
_entity.pdbx_description
1 polymer ?
#
loop_
_entity_poly.entity_id
_entity_poly.type
_entity_poly.pdbx_seq_one_letter_code
_entity_poly.pdbx_strand_id
1 'polypeptide(L)'
;MSTETVAHRLVELCRQGKFDVAQNELFADSARSIEMEGVPNAEAVGMDAIRQKGRDFDATLTQVHTVTVSEPVVADGFFSIVMGLDATYKEGGRRSMTEICVYEVANDKIVREQFFYRPN
;
A
#
# COMPACT_ATOMS: atom_id res chain seq x y z
N MET A 1 9.48 -9.29 -15.46
CA MET A 1 10.04 -8.76 -14.20
C MET A 1 9.89 -9.84 -13.15
N SER A 2 10.92 -10.21 -12.40
CA SER A 2 10.70 -11.15 -11.29
C SER A 2 9.86 -10.49 -10.18
N THR A 3 9.24 -11.30 -9.30
CA THR A 3 8.62 -10.82 -8.04
C THR A 3 9.59 -9.93 -7.27
N GLU A 4 10.87 -10.31 -7.22
CA GLU A 4 11.95 -9.53 -6.60
C GLU A 4 12.12 -8.15 -7.25
N THR A 5 12.09 -8.07 -8.58
CA THR A 5 12.17 -6.79 -9.30
C THR A 5 10.97 -5.90 -8.96
N VAL A 6 9.75 -6.46 -8.96
CA VAL A 6 8.52 -5.73 -8.61
C VAL A 6 8.58 -5.24 -7.16
N ALA A 7 9.04 -6.08 -6.23
CA ALA A 7 9.14 -5.77 -4.82
C ALA A 7 10.11 -4.60 -4.55
N HIS A 8 11.33 -4.69 -5.09
CA HIS A 8 12.31 -3.62 -4.94
C HIS A 8 11.87 -2.32 -5.61
N ARG A 9 11.21 -2.41 -6.78
CA ARG A 9 10.68 -1.24 -7.47
C ARG A 9 9.55 -0.56 -6.69
N LEU A 10 8.65 -1.34 -6.09
CA LEU A 10 7.62 -0.81 -5.20
C LEU A 10 8.26 -0.06 -4.02
N VAL A 11 9.21 -0.71 -3.33
CA VAL A 11 9.90 -0.12 -2.17
C VAL A 11 10.60 1.19 -2.54
N GLU A 12 11.31 1.23 -3.67
CA GLU A 12 11.99 2.43 -4.17
C GLU A 12 11.02 3.60 -4.37
N LEU A 13 9.89 3.35 -5.05
CA LEU A 13 8.89 4.36 -5.37
C LEU A 13 8.15 4.84 -4.12
N CYS A 14 7.75 3.92 -3.24
CA CYS A 14 7.04 4.26 -2.00
C CYS A 14 7.91 5.08 -1.04
N ARG A 15 9.23 4.80 -0.93
CA ARG A 15 10.16 5.62 -0.15
C ARG A 15 10.29 7.07 -0.68
N GLN A 16 10.02 7.28 -1.96
CA GLN A 16 10.01 8.60 -2.59
C GLN A 16 8.61 9.27 -2.54
N GLY A 17 7.62 8.64 -1.90
CA GLY A 17 6.22 9.10 -1.90
C GLY A 17 5.54 9.01 -3.27
N LYS A 18 6.09 8.24 -4.21
CA LYS A 18 5.58 8.11 -5.59
C LYS A 18 4.55 6.98 -5.71
N PHE A 19 3.53 7.00 -4.85
CA PHE A 19 2.51 5.94 -4.79
C PHE A 19 1.72 5.79 -6.10
N ASP A 20 1.32 6.90 -6.72
CA ASP A 20 0.62 6.89 -8.02
C ASP A 20 1.46 6.26 -9.13
N VAL A 21 2.77 6.54 -9.13
CA VAL A 21 3.70 5.94 -10.10
C VAL A 21 3.81 4.44 -9.86
N ALA A 22 3.94 4.02 -8.61
CA ALA A 22 3.98 2.61 -8.24
C ALA A 22 2.70 1.86 -8.67
N GLN A 23 1.53 2.46 -8.43
CA GLN A 23 0.24 1.91 -8.86
C GLN A 23 0.15 1.78 -10.38
N ASN A 24 0.51 2.83 -11.13
CA ASN A 24 0.46 2.80 -12.60
C ASN A 24 1.46 1.81 -13.20
N GLU A 25 2.66 1.74 -12.63
CA GLU A 25 3.75 0.93 -13.16
C GLU A 25 3.60 -0.55 -12.80
N LEU A 26 3.18 -0.86 -11.57
CA LEU A 26 3.35 -2.19 -10.98
C LEU A 26 2.04 -2.96 -10.79
N PHE A 27 0.88 -2.31 -10.75
CA PHE A 27 -0.37 -3.02 -10.48
C PHE A 27 -1.05 -3.48 -11.78
N ALA A 28 -1.78 -4.59 -11.67
CA ALA A 28 -2.71 -5.04 -12.70
C ALA A 28 -4.00 -4.21 -12.65
N ASP A 29 -4.64 -4.00 -13.80
CA ASP A 29 -5.90 -3.23 -13.87
C ASP A 29 -7.01 -3.81 -12.99
N SER A 30 -6.99 -5.13 -12.80
CA SER A 30 -7.93 -5.91 -11.98
C SER A 30 -7.42 -6.19 -10.56
N ALA A 31 -6.40 -5.48 -10.08
CA ALA A 31 -5.83 -5.73 -8.76
C ALA A 31 -6.86 -5.56 -7.64
N ARG A 32 -6.64 -6.25 -6.52
CA ARG A 32 -7.48 -6.20 -5.33
C ARG A 32 -6.72 -5.63 -4.14
N SER A 33 -7.30 -4.67 -3.44
CA SER A 33 -6.74 -4.06 -2.23
C SER A 33 -7.61 -4.41 -1.03
N ILE A 34 -7.03 -5.11 -0.05
CA ILE A 34 -7.76 -5.73 1.07
C ILE A 34 -7.25 -5.14 2.39
N GLU A 35 -8.15 -4.49 3.14
CA GLU A 35 -7.92 -4.06 4.52
C GLU A 35 -8.08 -5.22 5.51
N MET A 36 -7.77 -4.95 6.77
CA MET A 36 -8.09 -5.86 7.87
C MET A 36 -9.59 -6.11 8.02
N GLU A 37 -9.93 -7.29 8.53
CA GLU A 37 -11.31 -7.64 8.87
C GLU A 37 -11.88 -6.64 9.89
N GLY A 38 -13.12 -6.21 9.67
CA GLY A 38 -13.81 -5.23 10.51
C GLY A 38 -13.66 -3.77 10.08
N VAL A 39 -12.84 -3.47 9.06
CA VAL A 39 -12.78 -2.14 8.46
C VAL A 39 -13.94 -1.95 7.46
N PRO A 40 -14.72 -0.85 7.52
CA PRO A 40 -15.72 -0.56 6.50
C PRO A 40 -15.09 -0.47 5.11
N ASN A 41 -15.77 -1.00 4.08
CA ASN A 41 -15.23 -1.07 2.72
C ASN A 41 -13.86 -1.77 2.65
N ALA A 42 -13.72 -2.89 3.36
CA ALA A 42 -12.47 -3.63 3.49
C ALA A 42 -11.87 -4.14 2.17
N GLU A 43 -12.56 -4.03 1.05
CA GLU A 43 -12.06 -4.45 -0.24
C GLU A 43 -12.34 -3.41 -1.34
N ALA A 44 -11.31 -3.09 -2.12
CA ALA A 44 -11.41 -2.36 -3.38
C ALA A 44 -10.91 -3.25 -4.54
N VAL A 45 -11.70 -3.34 -5.62
CA VAL A 45 -11.40 -4.17 -6.79
C VAL A 45 -11.24 -3.29 -8.03
N GLY A 46 -10.12 -3.42 -8.70
CA GLY A 46 -9.75 -2.66 -9.89
C GLY A 46 -9.07 -1.33 -9.55
N MET A 47 -8.20 -0.87 -10.45
CA MET A 47 -7.34 0.29 -10.20
C MET A 47 -8.10 1.59 -9.95
N ASP A 48 -9.27 1.77 -10.53
CA ASP A 48 -10.08 2.98 -10.26
C ASP A 48 -10.59 3.01 -8.82
N ALA A 49 -11.01 1.87 -8.28
CA ALA A 49 -11.44 1.74 -6.88
C ALA A 49 -10.25 1.89 -5.92
N ILE A 50 -9.10 1.29 -6.25
CA ILE A 50 -7.87 1.41 -5.44
C ILE A 50 -7.38 2.86 -5.37
N ARG A 51 -7.36 3.57 -6.52
CA ARG A 51 -7.00 4.98 -6.55
C ARG A 51 -8.01 5.85 -5.80
N GLN A 52 -9.30 5.54 -5.86
CA GLN A 52 -10.31 6.27 -5.10
C GLN A 52 -10.10 6.07 -3.59
N LYS A 53 -9.85 4.84 -3.15
CA LYS A 53 -9.50 4.53 -1.77
C LYS A 53 -8.28 5.33 -1.29
N GLY A 54 -7.23 5.42 -2.10
CA GLY A 54 -6.05 6.26 -1.81
C GLY A 54 -6.39 7.74 -1.66
N ARG A 55 -7.19 8.30 -2.59
CA ARG A 55 -7.65 9.69 -2.51
C ARG A 55 -8.50 9.96 -1.27
N ASP A 56 -9.36 9.02 -0.90
CA ASP A 56 -10.19 9.13 0.30
C ASP A 56 -9.32 9.13 1.55
N PHE A 57 -8.30 8.27 1.61
CA PHE A 57 -7.30 8.26 2.68
C PHE A 57 -6.52 9.58 2.76
N ASP A 58 -5.98 10.06 1.64
CA ASP A 58 -5.25 11.35 1.56
C ASP A 58 -6.13 12.52 2.01
N ALA A 59 -7.43 12.47 1.67
CA ALA A 59 -8.39 13.48 2.10
C ALA A 59 -8.63 13.47 3.62
N THR A 60 -8.24 12.44 4.36
CA THR A 60 -8.26 12.45 5.84
C THR A 60 -7.05 13.15 6.46
N LEU A 61 -5.99 13.37 5.68
CA LEU A 61 -4.74 13.94 6.15
C LEU A 61 -4.70 15.46 5.97
N THR A 62 -3.93 16.13 6.83
CA THR A 62 -3.56 17.55 6.69
C THR A 62 -2.08 17.71 6.34
N GLN A 63 -1.23 16.81 6.86
CA GLN A 63 0.21 16.84 6.61
C GLN A 63 0.81 15.46 6.78
N VAL A 64 1.62 15.02 5.82
CA VAL A 64 2.51 13.85 5.98
C VAL A 64 3.86 14.34 6.50
N HIS A 65 4.34 13.75 7.59
CA HIS A 65 5.65 14.07 8.17
C HIS A 65 6.71 13.09 7.68
N THR A 66 6.40 11.79 7.66
CA THR A 66 7.35 10.76 7.25
C THR A 66 6.62 9.52 6.74
N VAL A 67 7.16 8.93 5.67
CA VAL A 67 6.84 7.59 5.18
C VAL A 67 8.08 6.74 5.34
N THR A 68 7.95 5.54 5.91
CA THR A 68 9.02 4.54 5.98
C THR A 68 8.57 3.25 5.32
N VAL A 69 9.53 2.58 4.68
CA VAL A 69 9.29 1.28 4.02
C VAL A 69 10.50 0.39 4.30
N SER A 70 10.28 -0.83 4.80
CA SER A 70 11.35 -1.81 5.02
C SER A 70 11.95 -2.32 3.71
N GLU A 71 13.02 -3.11 3.80
CA GLU A 71 13.38 -3.99 2.69
C GLU A 71 12.29 -5.05 2.48
N PRO A 72 12.08 -5.53 1.24
CA PRO A 72 11.08 -6.55 0.98
C PRO A 72 11.58 -7.94 1.40
N VAL A 73 10.66 -8.75 1.93
CA VAL A 73 10.86 -10.20 2.07
C VAL A 73 10.11 -10.87 0.93
N VAL A 74 10.84 -11.56 0.05
CA VAL A 74 10.32 -12.12 -1.20
C VAL A 74 10.26 -13.64 -1.11
N ALA A 75 9.15 -14.24 -1.58
CA ALA A 75 8.98 -15.68 -1.70
C ALA A 75 8.06 -16.02 -2.88
N ASP A 76 8.56 -16.77 -3.86
CA ASP A 76 7.81 -17.18 -5.07
C ASP A 76 7.05 -16.00 -5.72
N GLY A 77 5.72 -16.09 -5.82
CA GLY A 77 4.83 -15.06 -6.36
C GLY A 77 4.42 -13.99 -5.35
N PHE A 78 5.06 -13.91 -4.18
CA PHE A 78 4.66 -13.01 -3.10
C PHE A 78 5.84 -12.21 -2.57
N PHE A 79 5.53 -11.05 -1.99
CA PHE A 79 6.46 -10.35 -1.13
C PHE A 79 5.74 -9.58 -0.03
N SER A 80 6.47 -9.20 1.00
CA SER A 80 5.94 -8.37 2.10
C SER A 80 6.89 -7.26 2.47
N ILE A 81 6.33 -6.17 2.99
CA ILE A 81 7.05 -5.01 3.52
C ILE A 81 6.36 -4.55 4.81
N VAL A 82 7.12 -3.83 5.64
CA VAL A 82 6.54 -2.97 6.67
C VAL A 82 6.44 -1.56 6.10
N MET A 83 5.24 -0.97 6.15
CA MET A 83 5.01 0.44 5.84
C MET A 83 4.70 1.20 7.12
N GLY A 84 5.30 2.37 7.27
CA GLY A 84 5.04 3.31 8.35
C GLY A 84 4.63 4.67 7.83
N LEU A 85 3.65 5.28 8.49
CA LEU A 85 3.22 6.64 8.22
C LEU A 85 3.15 7.43 9.52
N ASP A 86 3.81 8.58 9.55
CA ASP A 86 3.60 9.63 10.56
C ASP A 86 2.94 10.83 9.90
N ALA A 87 1.71 11.14 10.30
CA ALA A 87 0.89 12.17 9.66
C ALA A 87 0.00 12.90 10.67
N THR A 88 -0.35 14.14 10.35
CA THR A 88 -1.42 14.88 11.01
C THR A 88 -2.73 14.62 10.28
N TYR A 89 -3.72 14.09 10.98
CA TYR A 89 -5.06 13.85 10.47
C TYR A 89 -5.95 15.08 10.68
N LYS A 90 -6.94 15.29 9.81
CA LYS A 90 -7.95 16.36 9.96
C LYS A 90 -8.66 16.25 11.30
N GLU A 91 -8.92 15.02 11.72
CA GLU A 91 -9.48 14.69 13.03
C GLU A 91 -8.46 13.91 13.85
N GLY A 92 -8.29 14.26 15.13
CA GLY A 92 -7.50 13.45 16.05
C GLY A 92 -5.99 13.72 16.09
N GLY A 93 -5.49 14.74 15.37
CA GLY A 93 -4.13 15.26 15.50
C GLY A 93 -3.04 14.44 14.81
N ARG A 94 -1.77 14.63 15.22
CA ARG A 94 -0.63 13.86 14.71
C ARG A 94 -0.61 12.46 15.30
N ARG A 95 -0.53 11.46 14.43
CA ARG A 95 -0.50 10.04 14.80
C ARG A 95 0.46 9.30 13.87
N SER A 96 1.04 8.23 14.39
CA SER A 96 1.86 7.31 13.61
C SER A 96 1.17 5.96 13.54
N MET A 97 1.28 5.31 12.38
CA MET A 97 0.80 3.95 12.17
C MET A 97 1.87 3.12 11.46
N THR A 98 1.81 1.82 11.71
CA THR A 98 2.67 0.82 11.08
C THR A 98 1.83 -0.39 10.71
N GLU A 99 2.06 -0.90 9.51
CA GLU A 99 1.36 -2.05 8.97
C GLU A 99 2.32 -2.97 8.24
N ILE A 100 1.94 -4.25 8.15
CA ILE A 100 2.56 -5.20 7.24
C ILE A 100 1.71 -5.23 5.97
N CYS A 101 2.32 -4.97 4.83
CA CYS A 101 1.67 -5.09 3.53
C CYS A 101 2.16 -6.40 2.88
N VAL A 102 1.23 -7.23 2.42
CA VAL A 102 1.54 -8.47 1.68
C VAL A 102 1.01 -8.34 0.27
N TYR A 103 1.87 -8.60 -0.70
CA TYR A 103 1.58 -8.47 -2.12
C TYR A 103 1.66 -9.82 -2.82
N GLU A 104 0.75 -10.03 -3.77
CA GLU A 104 0.77 -11.14 -4.72
C GLU A 104 1.06 -10.62 -6.12
N VAL A 105 1.98 -11.27 -6.81
CA VAL A 105 2.46 -10.92 -8.14
C VAL A 105 2.10 -12.03 -9.12
N ALA A 106 1.45 -11.66 -10.22
CA ALA A 106 1.23 -12.54 -11.36
C ALA A 106 1.46 -11.75 -12.65
N ASN A 107 2.11 -12.38 -13.64
CA ASN A 107 2.45 -11.75 -14.92
C ASN A 107 3.17 -10.40 -14.74
N ASP A 108 4.18 -10.37 -13.88
CA ASP A 108 4.99 -9.17 -13.57
C ASP A 108 4.20 -8.00 -12.95
N LYS A 109 2.98 -8.25 -12.45
CA LYS A 109 2.09 -7.24 -11.89
C LYS A 109 1.56 -7.64 -10.53
N ILE A 110 1.40 -6.66 -9.65
CA ILE A 110 0.70 -6.83 -8.37
C ILE A 110 -0.78 -7.04 -8.70
N VAL A 111 -1.29 -8.22 -8.34
CA VAL A 111 -2.71 -8.58 -8.52
C VAL A 111 -3.48 -8.49 -7.20
N ARG A 112 -2.78 -8.48 -6.07
CA ARG A 112 -3.38 -8.34 -4.74
C ARG A 112 -2.43 -7.63 -3.80
N GLU A 113 -2.98 -6.75 -2.98
CA GLU A 113 -2.34 -6.23 -1.77
C GLU A 113 -3.27 -6.47 -0.57
N GLN A 114 -2.68 -6.77 0.58
CA GLN A 114 -3.41 -6.94 1.83
C GLN A 114 -2.64 -6.32 3.00
N PHE A 115 -3.36 -5.57 3.83
CA PHE A 115 -2.80 -4.86 4.97
C PHE A 115 -3.07 -5.59 6.28
N PHE A 116 -2.08 -5.62 7.16
CA PHE A 116 -2.14 -6.23 8.48
C PHE A 116 -1.70 -5.25 9.56
N TYR A 117 -2.64 -4.84 10.39
CA TYR A 117 -2.44 -3.95 11.53
C TYR A 117 -3.54 -4.20 12.57
N ARG A 118 -3.43 -3.59 13.75
CA ARG A 118 -4.51 -3.62 14.75
C ARG A 118 -5.34 -2.34 14.64
N PRO A 119 -6.67 -2.43 14.48
CA PRO A 119 -7.52 -1.26 14.67
C PRO A 119 -7.45 -0.84 16.14
N ASN A 120 -7.25 0.47 16.38
CA ASN A 120 -7.28 1.07 17.72
C ASN A 120 -8.71 1.29 18.20
#